data_AF-R7PXE3-F1
#
_entry.id   AF-R7PXE3-F1
#
_cell.length_a   1.000
_cell.length_b   1.000
_cell.length_c   1.000
_cell.angle_alpha   90.00
_cell.angle_beta   90.00
_cell.angle_gamma   90.00
#
_symmetry.space_group_name_H-M   'P 1'
#
loop_
_entity.id
_entity.type
_entity.pdbx_description
1 polymer ?
#
loop_
_entity_poly.entity_id
_entity_poly.type
_entity_poly.pdbx_seq_one_letter_code
_entity_poly.pdbx_strand_id
1 'polypeptide(L)'
;MEGFAIADTDYALCMDCDFQHPISALEGIYKKMEDGADLCVGVRTSRMSMGFKRAFGSEAVELFCKVFFKLHGKQTTKDFMSGLFAVRCDVFRPVIEGCWDTFEYKGWKVLMDLMKYSDRKVKIAYSEYDFGTRAEGESHINPKVPIMTFHQLWGFGRSLAKFLCKIYHIDYYEMYPKERK
;
A
#
# COMPACT_ATOMS: atom_id res chain seq x y z
N MET A 1 -9.16 3.29 -5.42
CA MET A 1 -9.23 2.62 -6.74
C MET A 1 -9.98 3.46 -7.75
N GLU A 2 -11.18 3.94 -7.44
CA GLU A 2 -11.99 4.78 -8.35
C GLU A 2 -11.21 5.92 -9.01
N GLY A 3 -10.43 6.70 -8.25
CA GLY A 3 -9.59 7.76 -8.80
C GLY A 3 -8.65 7.32 -9.94
N PHE A 4 -8.10 6.11 -9.86
CA PHE A 4 -7.28 5.54 -10.93
C PHE A 4 -8.11 5.07 -12.13
N ALA A 5 -9.34 4.59 -11.90
CA ALA A 5 -10.24 4.12 -12.95
C ALA A 5 -10.85 5.27 -13.76
N ILE A 6 -11.02 6.46 -13.16
CA ILE A 6 -11.59 7.64 -13.84
C ILE A 6 -10.55 8.61 -14.37
N ALA A 7 -9.28 8.51 -13.94
CA ALA A 7 -8.22 9.40 -14.43
C ALA A 7 -8.10 9.26 -15.95
N ASP A 8 -8.06 10.39 -16.67
CA ASP A 8 -7.93 10.44 -18.14
C ASP A 8 -6.58 11.09 -18.52
N THR A 9 -5.51 10.46 -18.04
CA THR A 9 -4.13 10.93 -18.16
C THR A 9 -3.19 9.74 -18.36
N ASP A 10 -1.97 9.96 -18.86
CA ASP A 10 -0.98 8.89 -19.03
C ASP A 10 -0.53 8.28 -17.70
N TYR A 11 -0.44 9.12 -16.68
CA TYR A 11 -0.06 8.74 -15.32
C TYR A 11 -1.11 9.19 -14.31
N ALA A 12 -1.26 8.41 -13.24
CA ALA A 12 -2.07 8.77 -12.09
C ALA A 12 -1.26 8.59 -10.81
N LEU A 13 -1.38 9.54 -9.88
CA LEU A 13 -0.61 9.60 -8.64
C LEU A 13 -1.55 9.53 -7.44
N CYS A 14 -1.15 8.75 -6.43
CA CYS A 14 -1.78 8.73 -5.12
C CYS A 14 -0.86 9.41 -4.11
N MET A 15 -1.42 10.30 -3.30
CA MET A 15 -0.77 10.94 -2.17
C MET A 15 -1.80 11.27 -1.08
N ASP A 16 -1.37 11.23 0.18
CA ASP A 16 -2.18 11.70 1.32
C ASP A 16 -2.35 13.23 1.29
N CYS A 17 -3.49 13.71 1.77
CA CYS A 17 -3.86 15.13 1.80
C CYS A 17 -3.47 15.86 3.11
N ASP A 18 -2.65 15.24 3.97
CA ASP A 18 -2.23 15.79 5.27
C ASP A 18 -0.86 16.49 5.24
N PHE A 19 -0.36 16.77 4.02
CA PHE A 19 0.93 17.40 3.72
C PHE A 19 2.17 16.68 4.27
N GLN A 20 2.04 15.44 4.76
CA GLN A 20 3.21 14.63 5.12
C GLN A 20 4.03 14.22 3.89
N HIS A 21 3.39 14.15 2.73
CA HIS A 21 4.05 14.03 1.43
C HIS A 21 4.34 15.43 0.88
N PRO A 22 5.61 15.86 0.81
CA PRO A 22 5.93 17.18 0.30
C PRO A 22 5.69 17.25 -1.21
N ILE A 23 5.15 18.36 -1.70
CA ILE A 23 4.90 18.58 -3.14
C ILE A 23 6.21 18.46 -3.94
N SER A 24 7.35 18.82 -3.36
CA SER A 24 8.67 18.67 -3.97
C SER A 24 9.03 17.22 -4.32
N ALA A 25 8.44 16.22 -3.64
CA ALA A 25 8.66 14.81 -3.97
C ALA A 25 8.03 14.40 -5.32
N LEU A 26 7.02 15.14 -5.79
CA LEU A 26 6.29 14.80 -7.01
C LEU A 26 7.16 14.91 -8.27
N GLU A 27 8.12 15.84 -8.29
CA GLU A 27 9.05 16.01 -9.43
C GLU A 27 9.90 14.75 -9.66
N GLY A 28 10.42 14.18 -8.58
CA GLY A 28 11.21 12.95 -8.64
C GLY A 28 10.40 11.76 -9.15
N ILE A 29 9.14 11.66 -8.71
CA ILE A 29 8.20 10.63 -9.19
C ILE A 29 7.89 10.82 -10.67
N TYR A 30 7.52 12.04 -11.08
CA TYR A 30 7.20 12.36 -12.47
C TYR A 30 8.35 12.01 -13.42
N LYS A 31 9.58 12.42 -13.08
CA LYS A 31 10.79 12.07 -13.87
C LYS A 31 10.93 10.56 -14.06
N LYS A 32 10.67 9.75 -13.03
CA LYS A 32 10.73 8.28 -13.15
C LYS A 32 9.64 7.69 -14.03
N MET A 33 8.45 8.30 -14.04
CA MET A 33 7.37 7.89 -14.95
C MET A 33 7.74 8.21 -16.41
N GLU A 34 8.29 9.40 -16.65
CA GLU A 34 8.81 9.83 -17.96
C GLU A 34 9.98 8.94 -18.46
N ASP A 35 10.83 8.48 -17.55
CA ASP A 35 11.91 7.51 -17.82
C ASP A 35 11.37 6.11 -18.22
N GLY A 36 10.05 5.92 -18.27
CA GLY A 36 9.39 4.69 -18.72
C GLY A 36 9.07 3.69 -17.63
N ALA A 37 8.98 4.13 -16.36
CA ALA A 37 8.46 3.28 -15.28
C ALA A 37 6.96 2.99 -15.49
N ASP A 38 6.55 1.78 -15.11
CA ASP A 38 5.13 1.42 -15.04
C ASP A 38 4.55 1.85 -13.68
N LEU A 39 5.39 1.83 -12.64
CA LEU A 39 5.06 2.20 -11.27
C LEU A 39 6.28 2.91 -10.65
N CYS A 40 6.08 4.09 -10.07
CA CYS A 40 7.08 4.73 -9.23
C CYS A 40 6.59 4.81 -7.79
N VAL A 41 7.38 4.30 -6.84
CA VAL A 41 7.06 4.32 -5.40
C VAL A 41 7.93 5.33 -4.69
N GLY A 42 7.30 6.26 -3.97
CA GLY A 42 7.97 7.14 -3.03
C GLY A 42 8.52 6.33 -1.86
N VAL A 43 9.82 6.47 -1.59
CA VAL A 43 10.52 5.81 -0.49
C VAL A 43 11.01 6.87 0.49
N ARG A 44 10.71 6.67 1.78
CA ARG A 44 11.11 7.61 2.83
C ARG A 44 12.61 7.45 3.12
N THR A 45 13.33 8.56 3.13
CA THR A 45 14.77 8.63 3.49
C THR A 45 15.01 8.33 4.96
N SER A 46 14.12 8.79 5.85
CA SER A 46 14.20 8.57 7.30
C SER A 46 12.94 7.90 7.83
N ARG A 47 13.08 6.65 8.32
CA ARG A 47 12.04 5.97 9.12
C ARG A 47 12.11 6.36 10.60
N MET A 48 13.21 7.02 11.04
CA MET A 48 13.49 7.36 12.43
C MET A 48 12.64 8.51 12.98
N SER A 49 11.95 9.28 12.13
CA SER A 49 10.96 10.26 12.59
C SER A 49 9.74 9.59 13.26
N MET A 50 9.54 8.28 13.04
CA MET A 50 8.63 7.45 13.82
C MET A 50 9.42 6.73 14.91
N GLY A 51 9.04 6.88 16.18
CA GLY A 51 9.74 6.23 17.30
C GLY A 51 9.99 4.72 17.07
N PHE A 52 11.12 4.23 17.60
CA PHE A 52 11.69 2.89 17.31
C PHE A 52 10.71 1.72 17.26
N LYS A 53 9.75 1.64 18.21
CA LYS A 53 8.75 0.57 18.25
C LYS A 53 7.86 0.55 16.99
N ARG A 54 7.49 1.73 16.48
CA ARG A 54 6.66 1.89 15.28
C ARG A 54 7.45 1.56 14.02
N ALA A 55 8.70 1.99 13.95
CA ALA A 55 9.60 1.64 12.84
C ALA A 55 9.75 0.12 12.73
N PHE A 56 10.09 -0.55 13.83
CA PHE A 56 10.24 -2.01 13.87
C PHE A 56 8.96 -2.76 13.51
N GLY A 57 7.80 -2.34 14.06
CA GLY A 57 6.51 -2.94 13.71
C GLY A 57 6.17 -2.79 12.22
N SER A 58 6.45 -1.62 11.65
CA SER A 58 6.25 -1.39 10.21
C SER A 58 7.16 -2.27 9.36
N GLU A 59 8.42 -2.44 9.74
CA GLU A 59 9.37 -3.30 9.01
C GLU A 59 8.98 -4.77 9.09
N ALA A 60 8.54 -5.25 10.25
CA ALA A 60 8.08 -6.62 10.43
C ALA A 60 6.86 -6.94 9.53
N VAL A 61 5.86 -6.04 9.50
CA VAL A 61 4.69 -6.18 8.63
C VAL A 61 5.10 -6.15 7.16
N GLU A 62 5.99 -5.24 6.78
CA GLU A 62 6.48 -5.12 5.40
C GLU A 62 7.24 -6.38 4.95
N LEU A 63 8.12 -6.92 5.79
CA LEU A 63 8.83 -8.17 5.55
C LEU A 63 7.87 -9.33 5.35
N PHE A 64 6.85 -9.43 6.22
CA PHE A 64 5.81 -10.44 6.10
C PHE A 64 5.07 -10.34 4.76
N CYS A 65 4.67 -9.13 4.36
CA CYS A 65 4.05 -8.90 3.05
C CYS A 65 4.97 -9.37 1.90
N LYS A 66 6.26 -9.02 1.94
CA LYS A 66 7.25 -9.45 0.94
C LYS A 66 7.37 -10.97 0.85
N VAL A 67 7.35 -11.69 1.97
CA VAL A 67 7.34 -13.17 1.99
C VAL A 67 6.10 -13.71 1.30
N PHE A 68 4.92 -13.18 1.62
CA PHE A 68 3.65 -13.62 1.02
C PHE A 68 3.61 -13.41 -0.49
N PHE A 69 4.08 -12.27 -0.96
CA PHE A 69 4.19 -11.99 -2.39
C PHE A 69 5.12 -12.98 -3.08
N LYS A 70 6.29 -13.27 -2.50
CA LYS A 70 7.22 -14.26 -3.05
C LYS A 70 6.60 -15.67 -3.11
N LEU A 71 5.92 -16.10 -2.05
CA LEU A 71 5.24 -17.40 -1.99
C LEU A 71 4.14 -17.55 -3.06
N HIS A 72 3.43 -16.48 -3.38
CA HIS A 72 2.39 -16.46 -4.42
C HIS A 72 2.94 -16.17 -5.81
N GLY A 73 4.27 -16.17 -5.96
CA GLY A 73 4.90 -15.87 -7.22
C GLY A 73 4.56 -14.48 -7.73
N LYS A 74 4.62 -13.45 -6.89
CA LYS A 74 4.40 -12.04 -7.24
C LYS A 74 5.66 -11.20 -7.05
N GLN A 75 5.74 -10.09 -7.77
CA GLN A 75 6.82 -9.13 -7.64
C GLN A 75 6.67 -8.31 -6.36
N THR A 76 7.77 -7.91 -5.74
CA THR A 76 7.78 -7.07 -4.53
C THR A 76 8.26 -5.65 -4.84
N THR A 77 7.94 -4.70 -3.96
CA THR A 77 8.47 -3.32 -4.00
C THR A 77 9.34 -3.03 -2.77
N LYS A 78 10.13 -1.94 -2.80
CA LYS A 78 10.93 -1.50 -1.65
C LYS A 78 10.08 -1.12 -0.44
N ASP A 79 8.93 -0.45 -0.63
CA ASP A 79 8.03 -0.04 0.46
C ASP A 79 6.56 -0.28 0.07
N PHE A 80 5.95 -1.37 0.56
CA PHE A 80 4.52 -1.66 0.36
C PHE A 80 3.60 -0.70 1.13
N MET A 81 4.14 -0.04 2.15
CA MET A 81 3.37 0.76 3.08
C MET A 81 3.21 2.20 2.60
N SER A 82 3.93 2.60 1.56
CA SER A 82 3.91 3.95 1.00
C SER A 82 2.53 4.33 0.46
N GLY A 83 2.05 5.51 0.86
CA GLY A 83 0.86 6.17 0.30
C GLY A 83 1.20 7.11 -0.85
N LEU A 84 2.48 7.28 -1.18
CA LEU A 84 2.97 8.14 -2.26
C LEU A 84 3.51 7.28 -3.40
N PHE A 85 2.76 7.17 -4.48
CA PHE A 85 3.18 6.42 -5.67
C PHE A 85 2.42 6.88 -6.92
N ALA A 86 3.02 6.69 -8.09
CA ALA A 86 2.39 6.92 -9.37
C ALA A 86 2.39 5.66 -10.23
N VAL A 87 1.36 5.50 -11.05
CA VAL A 87 1.17 4.37 -11.97
C VAL A 87 0.99 4.88 -13.39
N ARG A 88 1.40 4.07 -14.37
CA ARG A 88 1.03 4.27 -15.77
C ARG A 88 -0.38 3.72 -16.00
N CYS A 89 -1.27 4.55 -16.51
CA CYS A 89 -2.68 4.25 -16.59
C CYS A 89 -2.98 3.10 -17.56
N ASP A 90 -2.29 3.02 -18.69
CA ASP A 90 -2.44 1.93 -19.67
C ASP A 90 -2.06 0.55 -19.10
N VAL A 91 -1.13 0.48 -18.14
CA VAL A 91 -0.71 -0.76 -17.46
C VAL A 91 -1.68 -1.14 -16.36
N PHE A 92 -2.07 -0.18 -15.52
CA PHE A 92 -2.79 -0.48 -14.29
C PHE A 92 -4.31 -0.41 -14.43
N ARG A 93 -4.86 0.32 -15.40
CA ARG A 93 -6.32 0.35 -15.62
C ARG A 93 -6.90 -1.03 -15.97
N PRO A 94 -6.31 -1.83 -16.88
CA PRO A 94 -6.78 -3.19 -17.14
C PRO A 94 -6.71 -4.10 -15.90
N VAL A 95 -5.69 -3.92 -15.05
CA VAL A 95 -5.57 -4.65 -13.77
C VAL A 95 -6.70 -4.24 -12.82
N ILE A 96 -7.00 -2.94 -12.74
CA ILE A 96 -8.04 -2.41 -11.86
C ILE A 96 -9.43 -2.88 -12.31
N GLU A 97 -9.74 -2.77 -13.59
CA GLU A 97 -11.04 -3.17 -14.15
C GLU A 97 -11.23 -4.69 -14.08
N GLY A 98 -10.22 -5.47 -14.46
CA GLY A 98 -10.30 -6.93 -14.46
C GLY A 98 -10.36 -7.57 -13.07
N CYS A 99 -9.97 -6.83 -12.02
CA CYS A 99 -9.95 -7.30 -10.63
C CYS A 99 -10.84 -6.47 -9.70
N TRP A 100 -11.73 -5.63 -10.24
CA TRP A 100 -12.53 -4.65 -9.48
C TRP A 100 -13.14 -5.25 -8.20
N ASP A 101 -13.97 -6.28 -8.34
CA ASP A 101 -14.68 -6.90 -7.21
C ASP A 101 -13.79 -7.71 -6.25
N THR A 102 -12.49 -7.85 -6.57
CA THR A 102 -11.53 -8.64 -5.78
C THR A 102 -10.59 -7.78 -4.94
N PHE A 103 -10.58 -6.46 -5.14
CA PHE A 103 -9.77 -5.55 -4.34
C PHE A 103 -10.30 -5.45 -2.90
N GLU A 104 -9.37 -5.25 -1.99
CA GLU A 104 -9.68 -4.90 -0.61
C GLU A 104 -9.92 -3.40 -0.51
N TYR A 105 -11.21 -3.05 -0.49
CA TYR A 105 -11.64 -1.66 -0.32
C TYR A 105 -11.57 -1.19 1.14
N LYS A 106 -11.48 -2.10 2.12
CA LYS A 106 -11.32 -1.73 3.53
C LYS A 106 -9.83 -1.60 3.88
N GLY A 107 -9.43 -0.38 4.20
CA GLY A 107 -8.06 -0.06 4.58
C GLY A 107 -7.47 0.96 3.63
N TRP A 108 -6.14 1.03 3.59
CA TRP A 108 -5.41 2.07 2.86
C TRP A 108 -4.20 1.53 2.08
N LYS A 109 -4.00 0.22 1.99
CA LYS A 109 -2.84 -0.38 1.30
C LYS A 109 -3.14 -0.64 -0.17
N VAL A 110 -3.54 0.43 -0.87
CA VAL A 110 -3.89 0.42 -2.30
C VAL A 110 -2.74 -0.09 -3.16
N LEU A 111 -1.51 0.37 -2.90
CA LEU A 111 -0.30 -0.08 -3.61
C LEU A 111 -0.11 -1.60 -3.52
N MET A 112 -0.33 -2.19 -2.34
CA MET A 112 -0.18 -3.63 -2.15
C MET A 112 -1.19 -4.40 -3.02
N ASP A 113 -2.42 -3.91 -3.11
CA ASP A 113 -3.46 -4.52 -3.94
C ASP A 113 -3.16 -4.42 -5.43
N LEU A 114 -2.72 -3.25 -5.91
CA LEU A 114 -2.28 -3.10 -7.30
C LEU A 114 -1.16 -4.08 -7.63
N MET A 115 -0.16 -4.21 -6.75
CA MET A 115 0.95 -5.15 -6.89
C MET A 115 0.51 -6.63 -6.84
N LYS A 116 -0.56 -6.94 -6.09
CA LYS A 116 -1.09 -8.30 -5.95
C LYS A 116 -1.61 -8.83 -7.28
N TYR A 117 -2.30 -7.96 -8.03
CA TYR A 117 -2.96 -8.32 -9.28
C TYR A 117 -2.15 -7.97 -10.53
N SER A 118 -1.11 -7.14 -10.42
CA SER A 118 -0.24 -6.81 -11.55
C SER A 118 0.64 -7.97 -12.04
N ASP A 119 1.17 -7.80 -13.25
CA ASP A 119 2.20 -8.67 -13.84
C ASP A 119 3.54 -8.53 -13.08
N ARG A 120 4.36 -9.57 -13.08
CA ARG A 120 5.71 -9.59 -12.48
C ARG A 120 6.75 -8.82 -13.29
N LYS A 121 6.38 -8.34 -14.48
CA LYS A 121 7.23 -7.55 -15.39
C LYS A 121 7.05 -6.05 -15.22
N VAL A 122 6.20 -5.59 -14.31
CA VAL A 122 6.01 -4.16 -14.03
C VAL A 122 7.36 -3.53 -13.70
N LYS A 123 7.73 -2.50 -14.46
CA LYS A 123 8.95 -1.71 -14.26
C LYS A 123 8.75 -0.78 -13.08
N ILE A 124 9.29 -1.17 -11.93
CA ILE A 124 9.19 -0.39 -10.70
C ILE A 124 10.41 0.51 -10.54
N ALA A 125 10.16 1.82 -10.44
CA ALA A 125 11.13 2.82 -10.06
C ALA A 125 10.87 3.35 -8.65
N TYR A 126 11.85 4.07 -8.11
CA TYR A 126 11.79 4.62 -6.76
C TYR A 126 12.24 6.07 -6.77
N SER A 127 11.56 6.91 -5.99
CA SER A 127 11.95 8.28 -5.72
C SER A 127 12.01 8.49 -4.21
N GLU A 128 13.13 9.00 -3.72
CA GLU A 128 13.33 9.24 -2.30
C GLU A 128 12.78 10.60 -1.88
N TYR A 129 12.21 10.68 -0.69
CA TYR A 129 11.71 11.93 -0.14
C TYR A 129 11.78 11.96 1.40
N ASP A 130 11.86 13.17 1.94
CA ASP A 130 11.81 13.42 3.37
C ASP A 130 10.35 13.48 3.84
N PHE A 131 9.97 12.58 4.74
CA PHE A 131 8.60 12.50 5.25
C PHE A 131 8.33 13.62 6.26
N GLY A 132 7.32 14.45 5.98
CA GLY A 132 6.96 15.58 6.81
C GLY A 132 6.32 15.19 8.15
N THR A 133 6.43 16.08 9.13
CA THR A 133 5.58 16.04 10.33
C THR A 133 4.16 16.41 9.95
N ARG A 134 3.17 15.68 10.49
CA ARG A 134 1.77 15.99 10.26
C ARG A 134 1.45 17.41 10.78
N ALA A 135 0.76 18.21 9.98
CA ALA A 135 0.40 19.57 10.36
C ALA A 135 -0.61 19.59 11.53
N GLU A 136 -1.61 18.69 11.49
CA GLU A 136 -2.65 18.57 12.52
C GLU A 136 -3.16 17.13 12.68
N GLY A 137 -3.58 16.75 13.90
CA GLY A 137 -4.25 15.47 14.20
C GLY A 137 -3.39 14.42 14.91
N GLU A 138 -3.99 13.65 15.82
CA GLU A 138 -3.30 12.61 16.58
C GLU A 138 -3.08 11.32 15.77
N SER A 139 -1.90 10.74 15.93
CA SER A 139 -1.58 9.42 15.36
C SER A 139 -2.01 8.31 16.32
N HIS A 140 -3.24 7.81 16.18
CA HIS A 140 -3.66 6.63 16.94
C HIS A 140 -3.06 5.35 16.33
N ILE A 141 -2.10 4.74 17.02
CA ILE A 141 -1.59 3.40 16.68
C ILE A 141 -2.73 2.41 16.95
N ASN A 142 -3.39 1.97 15.87
CA ASN A 142 -4.53 1.07 15.96
C ASN A 142 -4.10 -0.36 15.57
N PRO A 143 -4.24 -1.37 16.44
CA PRO A 143 -3.96 -2.77 16.08
C PRO A 143 -4.80 -3.27 14.89
N LYS A 144 -5.91 -2.60 14.55
CA LYS A 144 -6.66 -2.86 13.31
C LYS A 144 -5.79 -2.69 12.06
N VAL A 145 -4.78 -1.81 12.07
CA VAL A 145 -3.89 -1.52 10.93
C VAL A 145 -3.18 -2.80 10.40
N PRO A 146 -2.36 -3.50 11.20
CA PRO A 146 -1.72 -4.74 10.75
C PRO A 146 -2.76 -5.83 10.46
N ILE A 147 -3.85 -5.93 11.22
CA ILE A 147 -4.92 -6.91 10.98
C ILE A 147 -5.52 -6.74 9.58
N MET A 148 -5.86 -5.50 9.19
CA MET A 148 -6.38 -5.23 7.84
C MET A 148 -5.35 -5.52 6.76
N THR A 149 -4.09 -5.16 7.01
CA THR A 149 -2.98 -5.48 6.08
C THR A 149 -2.85 -6.98 5.86
N PHE A 150 -2.93 -7.80 6.93
CA PHE A 150 -2.86 -9.25 6.79
C PHE A 150 -4.11 -9.85 6.14
N HIS A 151 -5.30 -9.30 6.39
CA HIS A 151 -6.54 -9.74 5.73
C HIS A 151 -6.45 -9.61 4.21
N GLN A 152 -5.80 -8.55 3.73
CA GLN A 152 -5.63 -8.26 2.31
C GLN A 152 -4.68 -9.26 1.61
N LEU A 153 -3.78 -9.90 2.38
CA LEU A 153 -2.99 -11.03 1.90
C LEU A 153 -3.89 -12.27 1.78
N TRP A 154 -3.69 -13.08 0.74
CA TRP A 154 -4.44 -14.32 0.40
C TRP A 154 -4.80 -15.22 1.60
N GLY A 155 -5.59 -16.28 1.40
CA GLY A 155 -6.22 -17.09 2.46
C GLY A 155 -5.46 -17.30 3.78
N PHE A 156 -4.15 -17.59 3.77
CA PHE A 156 -3.37 -17.67 5.02
C PHE A 156 -3.23 -16.34 5.77
N GLY A 157 -3.03 -15.22 5.07
CA GLY A 157 -3.04 -13.88 5.67
C GLY A 157 -4.36 -13.57 6.37
N ARG A 158 -5.50 -13.94 5.76
CA ARG A 158 -6.82 -13.87 6.41
C ARG A 158 -6.90 -14.70 7.69
N SER A 159 -6.35 -15.91 7.69
CA SER A 159 -6.27 -16.74 8.89
C SER A 159 -5.44 -16.09 10.00
N LEU A 160 -4.30 -15.48 9.65
CA LEU A 160 -3.49 -14.72 10.60
C LEU A 160 -4.23 -13.48 11.13
N ALA A 161 -4.94 -12.74 10.28
CA ALA A 161 -5.76 -11.61 10.69
C ALA A 161 -6.83 -12.04 11.72
N LYS A 162 -7.54 -13.15 11.47
CA LYS A 162 -8.50 -13.74 12.43
C LYS A 162 -7.84 -14.13 13.76
N PHE A 163 -6.63 -14.69 13.71
CA PHE A 163 -5.87 -15.04 14.90
C PHE A 163 -5.48 -13.81 15.72
N LEU A 164 -4.98 -12.75 15.07
CA LEU A 164 -4.63 -11.50 15.74
C LEU A 164 -5.86 -10.80 16.33
N CYS A 165 -7.01 -10.82 15.65
CA CYS A 165 -8.28 -10.36 16.22
C CYS A 165 -8.60 -11.04 17.56
N LYS A 166 -8.36 -12.35 17.69
CA LYS A 166 -8.55 -13.07 18.98
C LYS A 166 -7.60 -12.57 20.06
N ILE A 167 -6.32 -12.36 19.74
CA ILE A 167 -5.31 -11.86 20.69
C ILE A 167 -5.66 -10.46 21.18
N TYR A 168 -6.13 -9.59 20.29
CA TYR A 168 -6.44 -8.19 20.61
C TYR A 168 -7.89 -7.98 21.05
N HIS A 169 -8.69 -9.05 21.21
CA HIS A 169 -10.12 -8.97 21.56
C HIS A 169 -10.94 -8.07 20.63
N ILE A 170 -10.66 -8.14 19.32
CA ILE A 170 -11.36 -7.39 18.26
C ILE A 170 -12.30 -8.34 17.51
N ASP A 171 -13.55 -7.93 17.27
CA ASP A 171 -14.46 -8.69 16.42
C ASP A 171 -14.04 -8.58 14.94
N TYR A 172 -13.51 -9.68 14.39
CA TYR A 172 -13.12 -9.76 13.00
C TYR A 172 -14.32 -9.60 12.04
N TYR A 173 -15.49 -10.11 12.40
CA TYR A 173 -16.67 -10.09 11.53
C TYR A 173 -17.40 -8.74 11.57
N GLU A 174 -17.22 -7.96 12.63
CA GLU A 174 -17.57 -6.54 12.61
C GLU A 174 -16.74 -5.79 11.54
N MET A 175 -15.43 -6.09 11.47
CA MET A 175 -14.55 -5.52 10.45
C MET A 175 -14.84 -6.09 9.05
N TYR A 176 -15.16 -7.37 8.93
CA TYR A 176 -15.40 -8.06 7.66
C TYR A 176 -16.70 -8.88 7.65
N PRO A 177 -17.88 -8.23 7.56
CA PRO A 177 -19.16 -8.93 7.65
C PRO A 177 -19.37 -9.96 6.55
N LYS A 178 -18.85 -9.70 5.34
CA LYS A 178 -18.93 -10.62 4.18
C LYS A 178 -18.22 -11.97 4.41
N GLU A 179 -17.32 -12.04 5.39
CA GLU A 179 -16.59 -13.27 5.72
C GLU A 179 -17.33 -14.16 6.73
N ARG A 180 -18.46 -13.67 7.28
CA ARG A 180 -19.31 -14.42 8.19
C ARG A 180 -20.07 -15.46 7.36
N LYS A 181 -19.56 -16.70 7.40
CA LYS A 181 -20.24 -17.87 6.82
C LYS A 181 -21.53 -18.17 7.56
#